data_AF-A0AAD7ZTL1-F1
#
_entry.id   AF-A0AAD7ZTL1-F1
#
_cell.length_a   1.000
_cell.length_b   1.000
_cell.length_c   1.000
_cell.angle_alpha   90.00
_cell.angle_beta   90.00
_cell.angle_gamma   90.00
#
_symmetry.space_group_name_H-M   'P 1'
#
loop_
_entity.id
_entity.type
_entity.pdbx_description
1 polymer ?
#
loop_
_entity_poly.entity_id
_entity_poly.type
_entity_poly.pdbx_seq_one_letter_code
_entity_poly.pdbx_strand_id
1 'polypeptide(L)'
;CVHLKTLSLGWCLEVTDAGILKLICNCKKLQILELDGVWRITGIGYLDLVPTHLPLLKRLNLYECDFIPPELLLELVAAMPQLEVLDNRGCSVLIQKDKRIPDEIQNDWFVPGS
;
A
#
# COMPACT_ATOMS: atom_id res chain seq x y z
N CYS A 1 -10.71 16.21 5.05
CA CYS A 1 -12.08 16.01 4.51
C CYS A 1 -12.84 15.02 5.38
N VAL A 2 -13.92 15.44 6.04
CA VAL A 2 -14.57 14.67 7.13
C VAL A 2 -15.55 13.58 6.67
N HIS A 3 -15.76 13.40 5.36
CA HIS A 3 -16.72 12.43 4.81
C HIS A 3 -16.21 11.59 3.63
N LEU A 4 -14.96 11.77 3.20
CA LEU A 4 -14.42 11.02 2.08
C LEU A 4 -14.25 9.55 2.49
N LYS A 5 -14.93 8.64 1.79
CA LYS A 5 -14.87 7.17 2.03
C LYS A 5 -14.02 6.46 1.00
N THR A 6 -14.03 6.93 -0.24
CA THR A 6 -13.29 6.34 -1.34
C THR A 6 -12.48 7.43 -2.00
N LEU A 7 -11.22 7.13 -2.29
CA LEU A 7 -10.37 7.98 -3.10
C LEU A 7 -9.56 7.13 -4.05
N SER A 8 -9.52 7.54 -5.31
CA SER A 8 -8.63 6.98 -6.32
C SER A 8 -7.69 8.07 -6.82
N LEU A 9 -6.40 7.76 -6.77
CA LEU A 9 -5.30 8.54 -7.32
C LEU A 9 -4.46 7.66 -8.26
N GLY A 10 -5.06 6.60 -8.81
CA GLY A 10 -4.37 5.70 -9.72
C GLY A 10 -3.78 6.45 -10.91
N TRP A 11 -2.60 6.05 -11.36
CA TRP A 11 -1.85 6.62 -12.48
C TRP A 11 -1.53 8.12 -12.36
N CYS A 12 -1.71 8.70 -11.17
CA CYS A 12 -1.36 10.08 -10.90
C CYS A 12 0.14 10.18 -10.59
N LEU A 13 0.96 10.33 -11.63
CA LEU A 13 2.43 10.23 -11.55
C LEU A 13 3.12 11.31 -10.70
N GLU A 14 2.42 12.39 -10.39
CA GLU A 14 2.90 13.49 -9.53
C GLU A 14 2.54 13.32 -8.05
N VAL A 15 1.84 12.23 -7.69
CA VAL A 15 1.57 11.90 -6.30
C VAL A 15 2.87 11.45 -5.62
N THR A 16 3.05 11.95 -4.39
CA THR A 16 4.24 11.71 -3.57
C THR A 16 3.85 11.21 -2.19
N ASP A 17 4.80 10.58 -1.49
CA ASP A 17 4.62 10.15 -0.09
C ASP A 17 4.14 11.30 0.81
N ALA A 18 4.68 12.52 0.61
CA ALA A 18 4.25 13.71 1.34
C ALA A 18 2.79 14.11 1.07
N GLY A 19 2.32 13.93 -0.17
CA GLY A 19 0.93 14.14 -0.54
C GLY A 19 0.00 13.11 0.13
N ILE A 20 0.39 11.84 0.11
CA ILE A 20 -0.36 10.74 0.75
C ILE A 20 -0.38 10.92 2.26
N LEU A 21 0.73 11.31 2.88
CA LEU A 21 0.80 11.61 4.31
C LEU A 21 -0.22 12.68 4.71
N LYS A 22 -0.27 13.80 3.98
CA LYS A 22 -1.28 14.85 4.23
C LYS A 22 -2.70 14.30 4.10
N LEU A 23 -2.92 13.38 3.16
CA LEU A 23 -4.22 12.76 2.95
C LEU A 23 -4.66 11.90 4.13
N ILE A 24 -3.79 10.99 4.57
CA ILE A 24 -4.00 10.09 5.72
C ILE A 24 -4.23 10.90 7.00
N CYS A 25 -3.48 11.99 7.17
CA CYS A 25 -3.64 12.90 8.30
C CYS A 25 -5.01 13.60 8.33
N ASN A 26 -5.65 13.84 7.18
CA ASN A 26 -6.88 14.66 7.09
C ASN A 26 -8.17 13.89 6.75
N CYS A 27 -8.10 12.61 6.34
CA CYS A 27 -9.24 11.85 5.81
C CYS A 27 -9.60 10.63 6.67
N LYS A 28 -9.96 10.85 7.94
CA LYS A 28 -10.17 9.78 8.95
C LYS A 28 -11.29 8.77 8.67
N LYS A 29 -12.17 9.05 7.71
CA LYS A 29 -13.29 8.16 7.35
C LYS A 29 -13.05 7.37 6.06
N LEU A 30 -11.83 7.40 5.54
CA LEU A 30 -11.47 6.67 4.33
C LEU A 30 -11.61 5.17 4.57
N GLN A 31 -12.22 4.49 3.60
CA GLN A 31 -12.48 3.06 3.56
C GLN A 31 -11.78 2.41 2.38
N ILE A 32 -11.61 3.13 1.27
CA ILE A 32 -10.95 2.65 0.06
C ILE A 32 -9.96 3.71 -0.41
N LEU A 33 -8.72 3.31 -0.61
CA LEU A 33 -7.66 4.12 -1.18
C LEU A 33 -7.02 3.37 -2.35
N GLU A 34 -7.18 3.90 -3.57
CA GLU A 34 -6.59 3.34 -4.78
C GLU A 34 -5.40 4.21 -5.21
N LEU A 35 -4.20 3.64 -5.23
CA LEU A 35 -2.92 4.27 -5.59
C LEU A 35 -2.22 3.48 -6.71
N ASP A 36 -2.96 2.69 -7.49
CA ASP A 36 -2.40 1.84 -8.55
C ASP A 36 -1.60 2.66 -9.58
N GLY A 37 -0.44 2.17 -10.02
CA GLY A 37 0.41 2.83 -11.01
C GLY A 37 1.09 4.12 -10.53
N VAL A 38 1.04 4.43 -9.22
CA VAL A 38 1.77 5.55 -8.63
C VAL A 38 3.19 5.12 -8.29
N TRP A 39 4.01 4.90 -9.32
CA TRP A 39 5.33 4.27 -9.23
C TRP A 39 6.38 5.03 -8.40
N ARG A 40 6.15 6.30 -7.99
CA ARG A 40 7.14 7.09 -7.24
C ARG A 40 7.02 6.98 -5.72
N ILE A 41 5.99 6.30 -5.21
CA ILE A 41 5.74 6.21 -3.77
C ILE A 41 6.52 5.05 -3.17
N THR A 42 7.00 5.25 -1.95
CA THR A 42 7.82 4.25 -1.25
C THR A 42 7.11 3.62 -0.07
N GLY A 43 5.98 4.18 0.36
CA GLY A 43 5.32 3.77 1.60
C GLY A 43 5.94 4.35 2.87
N ILE A 44 7.16 4.90 2.79
CA ILE A 44 7.92 5.36 3.95
C ILE A 44 7.28 6.62 4.53
N GLY A 45 7.07 6.60 5.85
CA GLY A 45 6.55 7.74 6.61
C GLY A 45 5.04 7.96 6.51
N TYR A 46 4.30 7.09 5.83
CA TYR A 46 2.84 7.13 5.86
C TYR A 46 2.15 5.79 6.09
N LEU A 47 2.72 4.66 5.66
CA LEU A 47 2.06 3.34 5.84
C LEU A 47 2.00 2.93 7.32
N ASP A 48 3.04 3.23 8.09
CA ASP A 48 3.12 3.04 9.55
C ASP A 48 2.03 3.83 10.31
N LEU A 49 1.57 4.93 9.72
CA LEU A 49 0.53 5.79 10.25
C LEU A 49 -0.89 5.34 9.88
N VAL A 50 -1.07 4.49 8.86
CA VAL A 50 -2.39 4.04 8.40
C VAL A 50 -3.23 3.39 9.51
N PRO A 51 -2.69 2.50 10.38
CA PRO A 51 -3.50 1.86 11.44
C PRO A 51 -4.12 2.84 12.42
N THR A 52 -3.40 3.91 12.78
CA THR A 52 -3.87 4.90 13.76
C THR A 52 -4.70 6.01 13.12
N HIS A 53 -4.40 6.37 11.87
CA HIS A 53 -5.02 7.51 11.21
C HIS A 53 -6.17 7.15 10.28
N LEU A 54 -6.25 5.92 9.77
CA LEU A 54 -7.34 5.43 8.91
C LEU A 54 -7.92 4.11 9.47
N PRO A 55 -8.49 4.11 10.69
CA PRO A 55 -8.96 2.88 11.34
C PRO A 55 -10.13 2.21 10.62
N LEU A 56 -10.79 2.91 9.69
CA LEU A 56 -11.89 2.42 8.87
C LEU A 56 -11.46 1.94 7.49
N LEU A 57 -10.16 1.99 7.17
CA LEU A 57 -9.66 1.55 5.87
C LEU A 57 -9.89 0.05 5.72
N LYS A 58 -10.57 -0.30 4.63
CA LYS A 58 -10.90 -1.67 4.25
C LYS A 58 -10.12 -2.11 3.03
N ARG A 59 -9.71 -1.18 2.17
CA ARG A 59 -8.98 -1.49 0.95
C ARG A 59 -7.90 -0.45 0.65
N LEU A 60 -6.73 -0.95 0.29
CA LEU A 60 -5.57 -0.22 -0.16
C LEU A 60 -5.01 -0.89 -1.42
N ASN A 61 -5.15 -0.25 -2.57
CA ASN A 61 -4.60 -0.76 -3.82
C ASN A 61 -3.27 -0.07 -4.14
N LEU A 62 -2.24 -0.88 -4.29
CA LEU A 62 -0.84 -0.53 -4.57
C LEU A 62 -0.33 -1.31 -5.79
N TYR A 63 -1.22 -1.77 -6.67
CA TYR A 63 -0.84 -2.45 -7.89
C TYR A 63 0.09 -1.55 -8.73
N GLU A 64 1.16 -2.10 -9.31
CA GLU A 64 2.18 -1.31 -10.03
C GLU A 64 2.85 -0.18 -9.20
N CYS A 65 2.90 -0.33 -7.87
CA CYS A 65 3.74 0.48 -6.98
C CYS A 65 4.98 -0.31 -6.53
N ASP A 66 5.95 -0.42 -7.43
CA ASP A 66 7.08 -1.36 -7.28
C ASP A 66 8.10 -0.99 -6.19
N PHE A 67 8.08 0.25 -5.71
CA PHE A 67 9.06 0.76 -4.73
C PHE A 67 8.61 0.66 -3.28
N ILE A 68 7.51 -0.05 -3.01
CA ILE A 68 7.02 -0.27 -1.64
C ILE A 68 7.70 -1.51 -1.05
N PRO A 69 8.52 -1.37 0.01
CA PRO A 69 9.16 -2.49 0.68
C PRO A 69 8.11 -3.51 1.18
N PRO A 70 8.29 -4.82 0.91
CA PRO A 70 7.36 -5.84 1.38
C PRO A 70 7.20 -5.86 2.91
N GLU A 71 8.25 -5.52 3.66
CA GLU A 71 8.26 -5.49 5.13
C GLU A 71 7.21 -4.51 5.67
N LEU A 72 7.06 -3.34 5.05
CA LEU A 72 6.06 -2.35 5.44
C LEU A 72 4.63 -2.87 5.23
N LEU A 73 4.40 -3.65 4.17
CA LEU A 73 3.08 -4.25 3.92
C LEU A 73 2.78 -5.37 4.93
N LEU A 74 3.78 -6.16 5.30
CA LEU A 74 3.64 -7.20 6.32
C LEU A 74 3.27 -6.59 7.68
N GLU A 75 3.97 -5.52 8.09
CA GLU A 75 3.66 -4.79 9.32
C GLU A 75 2.26 -4.17 9.29
N LEU A 76 1.87 -3.57 8.16
CA LEU A 76 0.55 -2.97 7.98
C LEU A 76 -0.57 -4.01 8.11
N VAL A 77 -0.45 -5.15 7.43
CA VAL A 77 -1.45 -6.23 7.49
C VAL A 77 -1.49 -6.87 8.88
N ALA A 78 -0.35 -6.99 9.56
CA ALA A 78 -0.30 -7.46 10.94
C ALA A 78 -1.03 -6.52 11.91
N ALA A 79 -0.92 -5.20 11.71
CA ALA A 79 -1.63 -4.21 12.51
C ALA A 79 -3.11 -4.08 12.14
N MET A 80 -3.50 -4.39 10.90
CA MET A 80 -4.85 -4.24 10.37
C MET A 80 -5.31 -5.52 9.66
N PRO A 81 -5.68 -6.58 10.40
CA PRO A 81 -6.03 -7.88 9.82
C PRO A 81 -7.30 -7.85 8.94
N GLN A 82 -8.11 -6.78 9.05
CA GLN A 82 -9.29 -6.55 8.22
C GLN A 82 -8.99 -5.84 6.87
N LEU A 83 -7.75 -5.36 6.66
CA LEU A 83 -7.39 -4.55 5.51
C LEU A 83 -7.12 -5.39 4.25
N GLU A 84 -7.79 -5.05 3.16
CA GLU A 84 -7.51 -5.53 1.81
C GLU A 84 -6.41 -4.74 1.14
N VAL A 85 -5.17 -5.21 1.25
CA VAL A 85 -4.07 -4.72 0.40
C VAL A 85 -4.14 -5.44 -0.95
N LEU A 86 -3.89 -4.73 -2.05
CA LEU A 86 -3.66 -5.29 -3.39
C LEU A 86 -2.29 -4.82 -3.88
N ASP A 87 -1.43 -5.73 -4.31
CA ASP A 87 -0.15 -5.39 -4.95
C ASP A 87 0.17 -6.34 -6.13
N ASN A 88 1.26 -6.05 -6.83
CA ASN A 88 1.80 -6.85 -7.93
C ASN A 88 2.25 -8.27 -7.51
N ARG A 89 2.45 -8.52 -6.21
CA ARG A 89 2.82 -9.83 -5.65
C ARG A 89 1.61 -10.70 -5.36
N GLY A 90 0.41 -10.26 -5.75
CA GLY A 90 -0.83 -10.96 -5.45
C GLY A 90 -1.13 -10.98 -3.96
N CYS A 91 -0.57 -10.03 -3.19
CA CYS A 91 -0.95 -9.83 -1.80
C CYS A 91 -2.38 -9.30 -1.83
N SER A 92 -3.35 -10.21 -1.74
CA SER A 92 -4.78 -9.94 -1.59
C SER A 92 -5.19 -10.64 -0.30
N VAL A 93 -4.83 -10.07 0.85
CA VAL A 93 -5.31 -10.49 2.20
C VAL A 93 -4.91 -11.90 2.66
N LEU A 94 -3.96 -12.55 2.00
CA LEU A 94 -3.45 -13.82 2.47
C LEU A 94 -1.97 -13.68 2.83
N ILE A 95 -1.69 -13.35 4.09
CA ILE A 95 -0.83 -14.29 4.83
C ILE A 95 -1.57 -15.61 4.68
N GLN A 96 -1.20 -16.39 3.66
CA GLN A 96 -1.71 -17.74 3.52
C GLN A 96 -1.53 -18.33 4.91
N LYS A 97 -2.63 -18.79 5.52
CA LYS A 97 -2.54 -19.82 6.53
C LYS A 97 -1.79 -20.97 5.86
N ASP A 98 -0.46 -20.93 5.99
CA ASP A 98 0.52 -21.94 5.60
C ASP A 98 0.41 -22.48 4.16
N LYS A 99 1.38 -22.13 3.29
CA LYS A 99 2.30 -23.08 2.63
C LYS A 99 3.09 -22.42 1.50
N ARG A 100 4.40 -22.32 1.74
CA ARG A 100 5.49 -22.03 0.78
C ARG A 100 5.76 -20.54 0.56
N ILE A 101 6.73 -20.04 1.32
CA ILE A 101 7.71 -19.10 0.77
C ILE A 101 8.32 -19.84 -0.44
N PRO A 102 8.18 -19.37 -1.69
CA PRO A 102 8.93 -19.94 -2.80
C PRO A 102 10.41 -19.64 -2.54
N ASP A 103 11.27 -20.66 -2.69
CA ASP A 103 12.73 -20.55 -2.64
C ASP A 103 13.32 -19.73 -3.82
N GLU A 104 12.62 -18.71 -4.29
CA GLU A 104 13.04 -17.86 -5.40
C GLU A 104 13.20 -16.41 -4.92
N ILE A 105 14.11 -16.23 -3.95
CA ILE A 105 15.02 -15.08 -3.98
C ILE A 105 16.18 -15.48 -4.88
N GLN A 106 15.92 -15.71 -6.16
CA GLN A 106 16.96 -15.76 -7.18
C GLN A 106 16.45 -15.06 -8.43
N ASN A 107 17.08 -13.90 -8.68
CA ASN A 107 17.15 -13.20 -9.96
C ASN A 107 15.90 -12.40 -10.35
N ASP A 108 15.83 -11.16 -9.89
CA ASP A 108 15.91 -9.98 -10.77
C ASP A 108 15.58 -8.74 -9.96
N TRP A 109 16.56 -8.32 -9.15
CA TRP A 109 16.57 -6.93 -8.70
C TRP A 109 16.91 -6.08 -9.93
N PHE A 110 15.92 -5.31 -10.38
CA PHE A 110 16.07 -3.94 -10.85
C PHE A 110 17.37 -3.62 -11.64
N VAL A 111 17.32 -3.72 -12.97
CA VAL A 111 18.23 -2.93 -13.84
C VAL A 111 17.43 -1.75 -14.39
N PRO A 112 17.50 -0.54 -13.79
CA PRO A 112 16.89 0.63 -14.38
C PRO A 112 17.84 1.20 -15.44
N GLY A 113 17.62 0.81 -16.68
CA GLY A 113 18.12 1.50 -17.87
C GLY A 113 19.59 1.26 -18.24
N SER A 114 19.79 1.10 -19.55
CA SER A 114 21.04 0.86 -20.33
C SER A 114 21.32 -0.60 -20.63
#